data_AF-A0A948AT58-F1
#
_entry.id   AF-A0A948AT58-F1
#
_cell.length_a   1.000
_cell.length_b   1.000
_cell.length_c   1.000
_cell.angle_alpha   90.00
_cell.angle_beta   90.00
_cell.angle_gamma   90.00
#
_symmetry.space_group_name_H-M   'P 1'
#
loop_
_entity.id
_entity.type
_entity.pdbx_description
1 polymer ?
#
loop_
_entity_poly.entity_id
_entity_poly.type
_entity_poly.pdbx_seq_one_letter_code
_entity_poly.pdbx_strand_id
1 'polypeptide(L)'
;MLRQGTPARNAGEASLPPRLAALATVCAGVMATVAMPPLRGTGWLIVPSLTLLFAVLRDTPRPALVGWLFGLAHQATLLHWLFLLGPEAPIASRVLVPVAASAAILYASLFYLLLGWLIGRMARLYGRSAALMTAPVLWTAVEALRTAGELGFPWCLSGMAFLQTPLYPLAAAGGELALGAGAAIT
;
A
#
# COMPACT_ATOMS: atom_id res chain seq x y z
N MET A 1 -15.36 29.99 18.16
CA MET A 1 -13.97 29.57 17.88
C MET A 1 -13.43 28.82 19.10
N LEU A 2 -13.52 27.49 19.11
CA LEU A 2 -12.96 26.65 20.18
C LEU A 2 -11.72 25.95 19.65
N ARG A 3 -10.55 26.36 20.13
CA ARG A 3 -9.27 25.69 19.91
C ARG A 3 -9.35 24.35 20.64
N GLN A 4 -9.65 23.27 19.93
CA GLN A 4 -9.52 21.92 20.49
C GLN A 4 -8.04 21.68 20.81
N GLY A 5 -7.76 21.52 22.10
CA GLY A 5 -6.43 21.19 22.58
C GLY A 5 -5.95 19.89 21.94
N THR A 6 -4.73 19.94 21.41
CA THR A 6 -4.01 18.76 20.95
C THR A 6 -3.94 17.77 22.12
N PRO A 7 -4.43 16.52 21.98
CA PRO A 7 -4.27 15.55 23.05
C PRO A 7 -2.78 15.40 23.35
N ALA A 8 -2.42 15.61 24.62
CA ALA A 8 -1.05 15.50 25.10
C ALA A 8 -0.51 14.12 24.72
N ARG A 9 0.63 14.12 24.01
CA ARG A 9 1.40 12.90 23.73
C ARG A 9 1.72 12.26 25.08
N ASN A 10 1.25 11.04 25.33
CA ASN A 10 1.70 10.26 26.48
C ASN A 10 3.24 10.17 26.40
N ALA A 11 3.92 10.63 27.45
CA ALA A 11 5.37 10.84 27.49
C ALA A 11 6.23 9.56 27.36
N GLY A 12 5.62 8.40 27.06
CA GLY A 12 6.29 7.10 26.93
C GLY A 12 6.25 6.47 25.53
N GLU A 13 5.48 7.00 24.57
CA GLU A 13 5.46 6.44 23.20
C GLU A 13 6.54 7.13 22.35
N ALA A 14 7.76 6.58 22.38
CA ALA A 14 8.85 7.03 21.53
C ALA A 14 8.46 6.86 20.05
N SER A 15 8.22 7.98 19.36
CA SER A 15 7.98 7.94 17.92
C SER A 15 9.26 7.62 17.17
N LEU A 16 9.19 6.70 16.21
CA LEU A 16 10.29 6.41 15.29
C LEU A 16 10.86 7.70 14.69
N PRO A 17 12.18 7.86 14.62
CA PRO A 17 12.78 9.02 13.99
C PRO A 17 12.40 9.04 12.50
N PRO A 18 12.18 10.23 11.89
CA PRO A 18 11.62 10.33 10.54
C PRO A 18 12.38 9.56 9.46
N ARG A 19 13.70 9.46 9.58
CA ARG A 19 14.55 8.71 8.64
C ARG A 19 14.32 7.19 8.72
N LEU A 20 14.20 6.65 9.93
CA LEU A 20 13.92 5.22 10.12
C LEU A 20 12.50 4.88 9.68
N ALA A 21 11.52 5.76 9.95
CA ALA A 21 10.17 5.60 9.45
C ALA A 21 10.12 5.58 7.91
N ALA A 22 10.82 6.50 7.25
CA ALA A 22 10.92 6.53 5.79
C ALA A 22 11.60 5.27 5.24
N LEU A 23 12.72 4.85 5.82
CA LEU A 23 13.43 3.64 5.42
C LEU A 23 12.56 2.39 5.58
N ALA A 24 11.93 2.21 6.74
CA ALA A 24 11.01 1.10 7.02
C ALA A 24 9.84 1.08 6.03
N THR A 25 9.30 2.25 5.70
CA THR A 25 8.20 2.41 4.72
C THR A 25 8.64 1.98 3.31
N VAL A 26 9.82 2.40 2.87
CA VAL A 26 10.37 2.01 1.56
C VAL A 26 10.68 0.51 1.54
N CYS A 27 11.27 -0.03 2.61
CA CYS A 27 11.50 -1.47 2.76
C CYS A 27 10.20 -2.26 2.68
N ALA A 28 9.14 -1.80 3.38
CA ALA A 28 7.82 -2.43 3.30
C ALA A 28 7.29 -2.44 1.85
N GLY A 29 7.38 -1.31 1.13
CA GLY A 29 6.94 -1.24 -0.27
C GLY A 29 7.71 -2.16 -1.20
N VAL A 30 9.04 -2.24 -1.05
CA VAL A 30 9.88 -3.16 -1.84
C VAL A 30 9.56 -4.61 -1.48
N MET A 31 9.38 -4.95 -0.21
CA MET A 31 8.96 -6.29 0.23
C MET A 31 7.62 -6.69 -0.38
N ALA A 32 6.65 -5.77 -0.46
CA ALA A 32 5.38 -6.03 -1.14
C ALA A 32 5.59 -6.36 -2.61
N THR A 33 6.50 -5.66 -3.32
CA THR A 33 6.83 -5.99 -4.72
C THR A 33 7.49 -7.36 -4.85
N VAL A 34 8.44 -7.68 -3.96
CA VAL A 34 9.14 -8.98 -3.98
C VAL A 34 8.17 -10.13 -3.69
N ALA A 35 7.08 -9.89 -2.96
CA ALA A 35 6.02 -10.87 -2.75
C ALA A 35 5.20 -11.18 -4.01
N MET A 36 5.27 -10.33 -5.05
CA MET A 36 4.49 -10.51 -6.27
C MET A 36 5.19 -11.48 -7.24
N PRO A 37 4.42 -12.15 -8.12
CA PRO A 37 4.98 -12.90 -9.25
C PRO A 37 5.92 -12.01 -10.09
N PRO A 38 6.98 -12.58 -10.73
CA PRO A 38 7.22 -14.02 -10.93
C PRO A 38 8.09 -14.70 -9.86
N LEU A 39 8.44 -14.02 -8.77
CA LEU A 39 9.34 -14.56 -7.75
C LEU A 39 8.62 -15.66 -6.94
N ARG A 40 9.12 -16.89 -7.03
CA ARG A 40 8.54 -18.06 -6.35
C ARG A 40 9.00 -18.11 -4.89
N GLY A 41 8.10 -18.51 -4.00
CA GLY A 41 8.40 -18.71 -2.56
C GLY A 41 8.46 -17.43 -1.73
N THR A 42 8.39 -16.25 -2.35
CA THR A 42 8.44 -14.94 -1.67
C THR A 42 7.07 -14.39 -1.32
N GLY A 43 5.97 -15.01 -1.76
CA GLY A 43 4.60 -14.56 -1.52
C GLY A 43 4.28 -14.21 -0.06
N TRP A 44 4.85 -14.96 0.88
CA TRP A 44 4.69 -14.72 2.31
C TRP A 44 5.24 -13.39 2.80
N LEU A 45 6.12 -12.71 2.04
CA LEU A 45 6.66 -11.40 2.38
C LEU A 45 5.59 -10.29 2.38
N ILE A 46 4.42 -10.53 1.79
CA ILE A 46 3.32 -9.56 1.85
C ILE A 46 2.85 -9.33 3.29
N VAL A 47 2.82 -10.38 4.12
CA VAL A 47 2.42 -10.31 5.53
C VAL A 47 3.34 -9.37 6.33
N PRO A 48 4.65 -9.62 6.46
CA PRO A 48 5.55 -8.72 7.19
C PRO A 48 5.68 -7.34 6.53
N SER A 49 5.46 -7.21 5.22
CA SER A 49 5.37 -5.91 4.55
C SER A 49 4.20 -5.07 5.09
N LEU A 50 2.99 -5.65 5.13
CA LEU A 50 1.80 -4.97 5.65
C LEU A 50 1.90 -4.71 7.15
N THR A 51 2.43 -5.66 7.93
CA THR A 51 2.71 -5.47 9.35
C THR A 51 3.63 -4.26 9.58
N LEU A 52 4.72 -4.18 8.82
CA LEU A 52 5.67 -3.06 8.93
C LEU A 52 5.02 -1.74 8.53
N LEU A 53 4.25 -1.72 7.44
CA LEU A 53 3.51 -0.53 7.00
C LEU A 53 2.54 -0.04 8.08
N PHE A 54 1.71 -0.93 8.64
CA PHE A 54 0.72 -0.58 9.65
C PHE A 54 1.36 -0.12 10.95
N ALA A 55 2.46 -0.76 11.36
CA ALA A 55 3.25 -0.31 12.50
C ALA A 55 3.77 1.13 12.30
N VAL A 56 4.32 1.46 11.12
CA VAL A 56 4.79 2.83 10.85
C VAL A 56 3.63 3.83 10.78
N LEU A 57 2.49 3.45 10.16
CA LEU A 57 1.30 4.29 10.04
C LEU A 57 0.67 4.63 11.40
N ARG A 58 0.76 3.73 12.38
CA ARG A 58 0.28 3.95 13.76
C ARG A 58 1.01 5.11 14.44
N ASP A 59 2.34 5.15 14.29
CA ASP A 59 3.20 5.98 15.14
C ASP A 59 3.69 7.26 14.47
N THR A 60 3.56 7.35 13.14
CA THR A 60 3.99 8.52 12.37
C THR A 60 3.07 9.73 12.55
N PRO A 61 3.62 10.96 12.59
CA PRO A 61 2.82 12.18 12.54
C PRO A 61 2.26 12.49 11.14
N ARG A 62 2.75 11.83 10.09
CA ARG A 62 2.38 12.10 8.68
C ARG A 62 1.95 10.82 7.96
N PRO A 63 0.83 10.21 8.34
CA PRO A 63 0.45 8.88 7.84
C PRO A 63 0.10 8.87 6.35
N ALA A 64 -0.46 9.96 5.81
CA ALA A 64 -0.67 10.10 4.37
C ALA A 64 0.64 10.05 3.56
N LEU A 65 1.71 10.70 4.05
CA LEU A 65 3.02 10.68 3.40
C LEU A 65 3.66 9.29 3.49
N VAL A 66 3.53 8.60 4.63
CA VAL A 66 4.00 7.22 4.78
C VAL A 66 3.28 6.29 3.80
N GLY A 67 1.95 6.37 3.72
CA GLY A 67 1.18 5.61 2.74
C GLY A 67 1.63 5.90 1.31
N TRP A 68 1.83 7.18 0.95
CA TRP A 68 2.31 7.55 -0.37
C TRP A 68 3.72 7.03 -0.67
N LEU A 69 4.66 7.11 0.28
CA LEU A 69 6.03 6.60 0.11
C LEU A 69 6.06 5.08 -0.05
N PHE A 70 5.20 4.36 0.70
CA PHE A 70 5.00 2.92 0.51
C PHE A 70 4.51 2.64 -0.89
N GLY A 71 3.45 3.33 -1.32
CA GLY A 71 2.88 3.21 -2.66
C GLY A 71 3.90 3.49 -3.75
N LEU A 72 4.69 4.55 -3.61
CA LEU A 72 5.76 4.86 -4.56
C LEU A 72 6.81 3.76 -4.64
N ALA A 73 7.32 3.29 -3.50
CA ALA A 73 8.32 2.23 -3.48
C ALA A 73 7.79 0.93 -4.10
N HIS A 74 6.56 0.54 -3.76
CA HIS A 74 5.91 -0.64 -4.30
C HIS A 74 5.62 -0.48 -5.81
N GLN A 75 4.85 0.54 -6.20
CA GLN A 75 4.41 0.74 -7.57
C GLN A 75 5.57 1.05 -8.52
N ALA A 76 6.57 1.84 -8.11
CA ALA A 76 7.71 2.13 -8.97
C ALA A 76 8.57 0.89 -9.26
N THR A 77 8.79 0.05 -8.24
CA THR A 77 9.53 -1.21 -8.43
C THR A 77 8.71 -2.25 -9.16
N LEU A 78 7.41 -2.32 -8.94
CA LEU A 78 6.51 -3.26 -9.59
C LEU A 78 6.27 -2.93 -11.06
N LEU A 79 6.07 -1.66 -11.38
CA LEU A 79 5.67 -1.19 -12.71
C LEU A 79 6.82 -0.62 -13.53
N HIS A 80 8.07 -0.82 -13.12
CA HIS A 80 9.24 -0.33 -13.85
C HIS A 80 9.29 -0.86 -15.30
N TRP A 81 8.68 -2.01 -15.56
CA TRP A 81 8.59 -2.58 -16.90
C TRP A 81 7.75 -1.73 -17.87
N LEU A 82 6.87 -0.85 -17.38
CA LEU A 82 6.10 0.08 -18.23
C LEU A 82 7.01 1.01 -19.03
N PHE A 83 8.19 1.35 -18.50
CA PHE A 83 9.18 2.17 -19.21
C PHE A 83 9.83 1.44 -20.38
N LEU A 84 9.72 0.11 -20.41
CA LEU A 84 10.32 -0.75 -21.42
C LEU A 84 9.33 -1.13 -22.53
N LEU A 85 8.09 -0.62 -22.47
CA LEU A 85 7.11 -0.81 -23.52
C LEU A 85 7.61 -0.11 -24.81
N GLY A 86 8.15 -0.92 -25.72
CA GLY A 86 8.66 -0.46 -27.00
C GLY A 86 7.54 -0.25 -28.03
N PRO A 87 7.49 -1.01 -29.14
CA PRO A 87 6.41 -0.89 -30.13
C PRO A 87 5.04 -1.33 -29.60
N GLU A 88 5.00 -2.04 -28.46
CA GLU A 88 3.76 -2.57 -27.87
C GLU A 88 2.94 -1.51 -27.13
N ALA A 89 3.52 -0.35 -26.81
CA ALA A 89 2.76 0.74 -26.24
C ALA A 89 1.76 1.26 -27.30
N PRO A 90 0.45 1.34 -26.99
CA PRO A 90 -0.55 1.93 -27.89
C PRO A 90 -0.45 3.47 -27.96
N ILE A 91 0.73 4.03 -27.67
CA ILE A 91 1.00 5.45 -27.55
C ILE A 91 1.72 5.89 -28.82
N ALA A 92 1.10 6.83 -29.55
CA ALA A 92 1.60 7.29 -30.85
C ALA A 92 3.04 7.82 -30.82
N SER A 93 3.46 8.42 -29.69
CA SER A 93 4.82 8.93 -29.48
C SER A 93 5.54 8.16 -28.38
N ARG A 94 6.69 7.58 -28.73
CA ARG A 94 7.54 6.84 -27.78
C ARG A 94 8.09 7.71 -26.65
N VAL A 95 8.24 9.02 -26.90
CA VAL A 95 8.67 9.99 -25.88
C VAL A 95 7.65 10.11 -24.75
N LEU A 96 6.38 9.78 -25.00
CA LEU A 96 5.33 9.83 -23.99
C LEU A 96 5.26 8.55 -23.13
N VAL A 97 5.94 7.47 -23.49
CA VAL A 97 5.93 6.21 -22.72
C VAL A 97 6.44 6.43 -21.28
N PRO A 98 7.60 7.08 -21.03
CA PRO A 98 8.04 7.34 -19.66
C PRO A 98 7.10 8.26 -18.88
N VAL A 99 6.44 9.20 -19.56
CA VAL A 99 5.47 10.11 -18.94
C VAL A 99 4.24 9.33 -18.50
N ALA A 100 3.68 8.49 -19.37
CA ALA A 100 2.53 7.64 -19.06
C ALA A 100 2.85 6.62 -17.96
N ALA A 101 4.03 5.98 -18.00
CA ALA A 101 4.49 5.05 -16.96
C ALA A 101 4.61 5.76 -15.60
N SER A 102 5.23 6.94 -15.57
CA SER A 102 5.33 7.75 -14.35
C SER A 102 3.95 8.17 -13.82
N ALA A 103 3.05 8.57 -14.72
CA ALA A 103 1.68 8.92 -14.36
C ALA A 103 0.92 7.73 -13.76
N ALA A 104 1.06 6.53 -14.33
CA ALA A 104 0.45 5.30 -13.81
C ALA A 104 0.98 4.95 -12.40
N ILE A 105 2.29 5.06 -12.18
CA ILE A 105 2.92 4.84 -10.87
C ILE A 105 2.40 5.85 -9.85
N LEU A 106 2.38 7.14 -10.21
CA LEU A 106 1.90 8.21 -9.33
C LEU A 106 0.42 8.03 -9.00
N TYR A 107 -0.41 7.76 -10.00
CA TYR A 107 -1.85 7.48 -9.84
C TYR A 107 -2.09 6.30 -8.90
N ALA A 108 -1.43 5.16 -9.14
CA ALA A 108 -1.57 3.99 -8.28
C ALA A 108 -1.08 4.27 -6.85
N SER A 109 -0.06 5.12 -6.68
CA SER A 109 0.45 5.52 -5.36
C SER A 109 -0.52 6.41 -4.57
N LEU A 110 -1.46 7.10 -5.23
CA LEU A 110 -2.46 7.94 -4.55
C LEU A 110 -3.44 7.12 -3.71
N PHE A 111 -3.70 5.87 -4.08
CA PHE A 111 -4.54 4.96 -3.28
C PHE A 111 -3.92 4.67 -1.92
N TYR A 112 -2.59 4.52 -1.85
CA TYR A 112 -1.88 4.34 -0.59
C TYR A 112 -1.74 5.64 0.20
N LEU A 113 -1.67 6.80 -0.48
CA LEU A 113 -1.82 8.10 0.18
C LEU A 113 -3.19 8.21 0.86
N LEU A 114 -4.26 7.83 0.15
CA LEU A 114 -5.63 7.80 0.67
C LEU A 114 -5.73 6.87 1.88
N LEU A 115 -5.17 5.65 1.82
CA LEU A 115 -5.10 4.72 2.94
C LEU A 115 -4.46 5.37 4.17
N GLY A 116 -3.25 5.93 4.01
CA GLY A 116 -2.53 6.58 5.10
C GLY A 116 -3.29 7.78 5.66
N TRP A 117 -3.96 8.55 4.80
CA TRP A 117 -4.83 9.64 5.23
C TRP A 117 -6.04 9.16 6.03
N LEU A 118 -6.72 8.09 5.59
CA LEU A 118 -7.87 7.49 6.27
C LEU A 118 -7.49 6.94 7.64
N ILE A 119 -6.40 6.17 7.73
CA ILE A 119 -5.89 5.65 9.01
C ILE A 119 -5.51 6.82 9.94
N GLY A 120 -4.84 7.84 9.41
CA GLY A 120 -4.54 9.06 10.17
C GLY A 120 -5.77 9.86 10.62
N ARG A 121 -6.86 9.80 9.84
CA ARG A 121 -8.15 10.38 10.23
C ARG A 121 -8.79 9.58 11.35
N MET A 122 -8.80 8.25 11.25
CA MET A 122 -9.32 7.35 12.29
C MET A 122 -8.53 7.50 13.59
N ALA A 123 -7.20 7.61 13.52
CA ALA A 123 -6.34 7.77 14.70
C ALA A 123 -6.64 9.06 15.46
N ARG A 124 -6.98 10.14 14.74
CA ARG A 124 -7.37 11.43 15.33
C ARG A 124 -8.78 11.41 15.94
N LEU A 125 -9.68 10.59 15.40
CA LEU A 125 -11.07 10.52 15.85
C LEU A 125 -11.27 9.55 17.02
N TYR A 126 -10.62 8.38 16.95
CA TYR A 126 -10.90 7.24 17.82
C TYR A 126 -9.65 6.73 18.56
N GLY A 127 -8.48 7.33 18.33
CA GLY A 127 -7.21 6.90 18.90
C GLY A 127 -6.46 5.89 18.01
N ARG A 128 -5.17 5.72 18.30
CA ARG A 128 -4.23 4.92 17.49
C ARG A 128 -4.61 3.44 17.41
N SER A 129 -5.02 2.84 18.52
CA SER A 129 -5.39 1.42 18.56
C SER A 129 -6.62 1.13 17.70
N ALA A 130 -7.67 1.97 17.79
CA ALA A 130 -8.86 1.83 16.96
C ALA A 130 -8.55 2.04 15.46
N ALA A 131 -7.63 2.93 15.13
CA ALA A 131 -7.18 3.12 13.75
C ALA A 131 -6.46 1.90 13.17
N LEU A 132 -5.67 1.18 13.98
CA LEU A 132 -5.06 -0.07 13.56
C LEU A 132 -6.09 -1.18 13.35
N MET A 133 -7.10 -1.29 14.22
CA MET A 133 -8.17 -2.28 14.05
C MET A 133 -8.97 -2.08 12.77
N THR A 134 -9.02 -0.86 12.23
CA THR A 134 -9.68 -0.56 10.95
C THR A 134 -8.76 -0.70 9.74
N ALA A 135 -7.44 -0.88 9.94
CA ALA A 135 -6.48 -0.96 8.84
C ALA A 135 -6.75 -2.09 7.82
N PRO A 136 -7.12 -3.33 8.21
CA PRO A 136 -7.43 -4.38 7.25
C PRO A 136 -8.65 -4.05 6.38
N VAL A 137 -9.68 -3.44 6.98
CA VAL A 137 -10.90 -3.02 6.29
C VAL A 137 -10.58 -1.88 5.31
N LEU A 138 -9.82 -0.89 5.75
CA LEU A 138 -9.42 0.24 4.91
C LEU A 138 -8.48 -0.19 3.78
N TRP A 139 -7.57 -1.12 4.03
CA TRP A 139 -6.72 -1.74 3.02
C TRP A 139 -7.55 -2.38 1.92
N THR A 140 -8.46 -3.28 2.31
CA THR A 140 -9.34 -4.00 1.39
C THR A 140 -10.23 -3.04 0.61
N ALA A 141 -10.77 -1.99 1.26
CA ALA A 141 -11.58 -0.97 0.59
C ALA A 141 -10.78 -0.18 -0.45
N VAL A 142 -9.52 0.16 -0.16
CA VAL A 142 -8.64 0.84 -1.10
C VAL A 142 -8.25 -0.06 -2.26
N GLU A 143 -7.97 -1.35 -2.03
CA GLU A 143 -7.73 -2.32 -3.11
C GLU A 143 -8.98 -2.52 -3.98
N ALA A 144 -10.16 -2.64 -3.38
CA ALA A 144 -11.42 -2.71 -4.11
C ALA A 144 -11.65 -1.46 -4.96
N LEU A 145 -11.37 -0.27 -4.41
CA LEU A 145 -11.46 0.99 -5.15
C LEU A 145 -10.50 1.03 -6.35
N ARG A 146 -9.30 0.46 -6.23
CA ARG A 146 -8.35 0.34 -7.36
C ARG A 146 -8.88 -0.53 -8.49
N THR A 147 -9.81 -1.44 -8.22
CA THR A 147 -10.42 -2.30 -9.24
C THR A 147 -11.61 -1.65 -9.95
N ALA A 148 -12.11 -0.53 -9.44
CA ALA A 148 -13.38 0.04 -9.87
C ALA A 148 -13.22 1.12 -10.96
N GLY A 149 -14.23 1.20 -11.83
CA GLY A 149 -14.37 2.25 -12.83
C GLY A 149 -13.49 2.08 -14.08
N GLU A 150 -13.64 3.01 -15.02
CA GLU A 150 -12.89 3.00 -16.29
C GLU A 150 -11.38 3.22 -16.11
N LEU A 151 -11.00 3.85 -14.98
CA LEU A 151 -9.60 4.05 -14.58
C LEU A 151 -9.11 2.97 -13.61
N GLY A 152 -9.83 1.85 -13.48
CA GLY A 152 -9.44 0.73 -12.66
C GLY A 152 -8.03 0.25 -13.04
N PHE A 153 -7.15 0.16 -12.04
CA PHE A 153 -5.78 -0.32 -12.20
C PHE A 153 -5.45 -1.36 -11.11
N PRO A 154 -6.03 -2.56 -11.19
CA PRO A 154 -5.90 -3.63 -10.21
C PRO A 154 -4.58 -4.41 -10.34
N TRP A 155 -3.49 -3.76 -10.74
CA TRP A 155 -2.23 -4.46 -10.95
C TRP A 155 -1.60 -4.85 -9.60
N CYS A 156 -1.40 -6.16 -9.44
CA CYS A 156 -0.81 -6.83 -8.28
C CYS A 156 -1.38 -6.33 -6.95
N LEU A 157 -2.66 -6.62 -6.68
CA LEU A 157 -3.18 -6.46 -5.33
C LEU A 157 -2.50 -7.48 -4.41
N SER A 158 -2.56 -7.25 -3.11
CA SER A 158 -1.90 -8.09 -2.10
C SER A 158 -2.28 -9.57 -2.19
N GLY A 159 -3.50 -9.90 -2.66
CA GLY A 159 -3.93 -11.27 -2.89
C GLY A 159 -3.10 -12.05 -3.92
N MET A 160 -2.51 -11.37 -4.91
CA MET A 160 -1.68 -12.02 -5.94
C MET A 160 -0.42 -12.67 -5.39
N ALA A 161 0.05 -12.21 -4.22
CA ALA A 161 1.20 -12.81 -3.54
C ALA A 161 0.96 -14.30 -3.22
N PHE A 162 -0.30 -14.74 -3.12
CA PHE A 162 -0.64 -16.12 -2.76
C PHE A 162 -0.83 -17.06 -3.96
N LEU A 163 -0.74 -16.57 -5.20
CA LEU A 163 -0.96 -17.39 -6.41
C LEU A 163 -0.08 -18.63 -6.47
N GLN A 164 1.14 -18.55 -5.95
CA GLN A 164 2.13 -19.64 -5.97
C GLN A 164 2.33 -20.25 -4.58
N THR A 165 1.32 -20.14 -3.70
CA THR A 165 1.37 -20.64 -2.33
C THR A 165 0.29 -21.71 -2.10
N PRO A 166 0.39 -22.52 -1.03
CA PRO A 166 -0.66 -23.44 -0.62
C PRO A 166 -2.01 -22.78 -0.32
N LEU A 167 -2.08 -21.45 -0.18
CA LEU A 167 -3.32 -20.70 0.06
C LEU A 167 -4.08 -20.36 -1.22
N TYR A 168 -3.51 -20.59 -2.41
CA TYR A 168 -4.18 -20.31 -3.68
C TYR A 168 -5.61 -20.89 -3.80
N PRO A 169 -5.92 -22.12 -3.32
CA PRO A 169 -7.28 -22.65 -3.38
C PRO A 169 -8.33 -21.77 -2.66
N LEU A 170 -7.93 -20.96 -1.68
CA LEU A 170 -8.85 -20.04 -0.98
C LEU A 170 -9.32 -18.89 -1.88
N ALA A 171 -8.64 -18.60 -2.99
CA ALA A 171 -9.10 -17.65 -3.99
C ALA A 171 -10.48 -18.04 -4.55
N ALA A 172 -10.83 -19.33 -4.59
CA ALA A 172 -12.14 -19.77 -5.07
C ALA A 172 -13.29 -19.32 -4.17
N ALA A 173 -13.04 -19.08 -2.87
CA ALA A 173 -14.07 -18.70 -1.92
C ALA A 173 -14.36 -17.19 -1.91
N GLY A 174 -13.34 -16.34 -2.12
CA GLY A 174 -13.49 -14.89 -1.96
C GLY A 174 -12.67 -14.04 -2.94
N GLY A 175 -12.04 -14.65 -3.92
CA GLY A 175 -11.19 -13.97 -4.90
C GLY A 175 -9.91 -13.39 -4.32
N GLU A 176 -9.23 -12.59 -5.14
CA GLU A 176 -7.98 -11.92 -4.79
C GLU A 176 -8.14 -10.95 -3.61
N LEU A 177 -9.26 -10.20 -3.55
CA LEU A 177 -9.53 -9.25 -2.48
C LEU A 177 -9.68 -9.91 -1.11
N ALA A 178 -10.27 -11.11 -1.03
CA ALA A 178 -10.38 -11.83 0.25
C ALA A 178 -9.01 -12.33 0.75
N LEU A 179 -8.16 -12.80 -0.16
CA LEU A 179 -6.77 -13.16 0.16
C LEU A 179 -5.97 -11.94 0.63
N GLY A 180 -6.12 -10.80 -0.06
CA GLY A 180 -5.51 -9.54 0.35
C GLY A 180 -6.00 -9.04 1.71
N ALA A 181 -7.32 -9.15 1.96
CA ALA A 181 -7.91 -8.84 3.26
C ALA A 181 -7.32 -9.72 4.37
N GLY A 182 -7.18 -11.03 4.12
CA GLY A 182 -6.54 -11.96 5.05
C GLY A 182 -5.09 -11.60 5.35
N ALA A 183 -4.33 -11.19 4.33
CA ALA A 183 -2.95 -10.72 4.51
C ALA A 183 -2.84 -9.40 5.26
N ALA A 184 -3.88 -8.57 5.26
CA ALA A 184 -3.91 -7.33 6.00
C ALA A 184 -4.29 -7.52 7.49
N ILE A 185 -4.74 -8.70 7.90
CA ILE A 185 -4.96 -9.03 9.31
C ILE A 185 -3.59 -9.39 9.93
N THR A 186 -2.79 -8.38 10.25
CA THR A 186 -1.46 -8.51 10.86
C THR A 186 -1.24 -7.45 11.93
#